data_AF-A0AAW1EPP3-F1
#
_entry.id   AF-A0AAW1EPP3-F1
#
_cell.length_a   1.000
_cell.length_b   1.000
_cell.length_c   1.000
_cell.angle_alpha   90.00
_cell.angle_beta   90.00
_cell.angle_gamma   90.00
#
_symmetry.space_group_name_H-M   'P 1'
#
loop_
_entity.id
_entity.type
_entity.pdbx_description
1 polymer ?
#
loop_
_entity_poly.entity_id
_entity_poly.type
_entity_poly.pdbx_seq_one_letter_code
_entity_poly.pdbx_strand_id
1 'polypeptide(L)'
;MDGGTENEVKNDGMLPADASNEEVNGNGKEGVPAEMAASDPEENSGSTKGAPVEEEASSEPEENSGNQFPGVDYITSEDLAVKKHEVKEQPISHEESVVFEIDSIDDNGPPTLHLKTPDGQNTSQEEDEAEEDKSTAAPAAEGHISHEESTQLLQELLQYRDEALQQRSLLQMKLAEFFHKKAGDNAQLDRDIPVSEQRQQYEKDISILTDLKQQLAADSETAQQQAEELRLKSQEKLNKVENEWRAFAALKQDVAVAALSGCLGKQAGQAKVEATGKLLQHELTKLRLKHIKLRIKIHRLEAELHEEEEHARNPLHLQFEQLQAERLELKKHTEKQNEECSKMQKKIISSLELLSNVKEKLFWSQMEVQAQREQLDKVTVDASNHLEEQLEDLKGRQAGTVFSNGRRKKKLETTS
;
A
#
# COMPACT_ATOMS: atom_id res chain seq x y z
N MET A 1 -57.35 -46.20 11.81
CA MET A 1 -57.05 -46.75 13.14
C MET A 1 -55.76 -46.12 13.58
N ASP A 2 -55.75 -45.60 14.81
CA ASP A 2 -54.65 -45.22 15.72
C ASP A 2 -53.35 -44.64 15.11
N GLY A 3 -52.82 -43.53 15.60
CA GLY A 3 -52.93 -42.97 16.95
C GLY A 3 -51.59 -43.15 17.65
N GLY A 4 -50.90 -42.05 17.99
CA GLY A 4 -49.51 -42.10 18.44
C GLY A 4 -48.84 -40.73 18.55
N THR A 5 -49.44 -39.84 19.34
CA THR A 5 -48.75 -38.66 19.90
C THR A 5 -47.98 -39.07 21.15
N GLU A 6 -46.78 -38.54 21.38
CA GLU A 6 -46.35 -38.15 22.74
C GLU A 6 -45.12 -37.23 22.73
N ASN A 7 -45.12 -36.25 23.64
CA ASN A 7 -44.03 -35.33 23.96
C ASN A 7 -43.76 -35.42 25.47
N GLU A 8 -42.50 -35.53 25.89
CA GLU A 8 -41.98 -35.11 27.21
C GLU A 8 -40.50 -34.75 26.99
N VAL A 9 -39.96 -33.56 27.28
CA VAL A 9 -40.07 -32.66 28.45
C VAL A 9 -39.53 -33.28 29.74
N LYS A 10 -38.30 -32.90 30.10
CA LYS A 10 -37.83 -32.89 31.49
C LYS A 10 -37.09 -31.59 31.79
N ASN A 11 -37.78 -30.71 32.51
CA ASN A 11 -37.14 -29.75 33.40
C ASN A 11 -36.94 -30.45 34.75
N ASP A 12 -35.82 -30.22 35.40
CA ASP A 12 -35.71 -30.26 36.85
C ASP A 12 -35.00 -28.98 37.28
N GLY A 13 -35.57 -28.28 38.26
CA GLY A 13 -35.00 -27.05 38.80
C GLY A 13 -34.92 -27.14 40.32
N MET A 14 -33.90 -26.50 40.90
CA MET A 14 -33.90 -26.12 42.31
C MET A 14 -32.97 -24.91 42.53
N LEU A 15 -33.51 -23.86 43.16
CA LEU A 15 -32.81 -22.71 43.75
C LEU A 15 -32.57 -23.02 45.26
N PRO A 16 -32.20 -22.08 46.17
CA PRO A 16 -31.45 -20.81 46.06
C PRO A 16 -30.26 -20.72 47.07
N ALA A 17 -29.54 -19.59 47.09
CA ALA A 17 -29.38 -18.68 48.26
C ALA A 17 -27.98 -18.03 48.41
N ASP A 18 -27.97 -16.70 48.67
CA ASP A 18 -26.97 -15.81 49.30
C ASP A 18 -25.45 -15.96 48.98
N ALA A 19 -24.68 -14.89 48.71
CA ALA A 19 -24.72 -13.59 49.39
C ALA A 19 -24.02 -12.43 48.62
N SER A 20 -24.60 -11.23 48.75
CA SER A 20 -23.95 -9.90 48.90
C SER A 20 -22.72 -9.48 48.05
N ASN A 21 -22.90 -8.51 47.15
CA ASN A 21 -22.65 -7.10 47.48
C ASN A 21 -23.09 -6.13 46.36
N GLU A 22 -23.87 -5.10 46.75
CA GLU A 22 -24.12 -3.89 45.95
C GLU A 22 -23.12 -2.80 46.36
N GLU A 23 -22.70 -1.94 45.43
CA GLU A 23 -22.47 -0.51 45.73
C GLU A 23 -22.82 0.34 44.49
N VAL A 24 -24.03 0.89 44.47
CA VAL A 24 -24.37 2.10 43.70
C VAL A 24 -25.22 2.97 44.62
N ASN A 25 -24.75 4.16 44.98
CA ASN A 25 -25.64 5.23 45.40
C ASN A 25 -25.07 6.59 45.00
N GLY A 26 -25.93 7.41 44.39
CA GLY A 26 -25.59 8.78 44.01
C GLY A 26 -26.10 9.78 45.04
N ASN A 27 -25.69 11.04 44.91
CA ASN A 27 -26.43 12.13 45.52
C ASN A 27 -26.26 13.40 44.68
N GLY A 28 -27.37 13.94 44.18
CA GLY A 28 -27.38 15.21 43.45
C GLY A 28 -27.72 16.37 44.38
N LYS A 29 -27.17 17.56 44.10
CA LYS A 29 -27.71 18.84 44.59
C LYS A 29 -27.61 19.91 43.52
N GLU A 30 -28.75 20.54 43.27
CA GLU A 30 -28.94 21.71 42.42
C GLU A 30 -29.15 22.93 43.34
N GLY A 31 -28.64 24.12 42.99
CA GLY A 31 -28.81 25.32 43.81
C GLY A 31 -27.85 26.49 43.51
N VAL A 32 -28.36 27.49 42.82
CA VAL A 32 -27.82 28.84 42.50
C VAL A 32 -29.04 29.78 42.66
N PRO A 33 -29.01 31.08 43.08
CA PRO A 33 -27.96 32.12 42.92
C PRO A 33 -27.69 33.04 44.16
N ALA A 34 -26.73 33.99 44.04
CA ALA A 34 -26.95 35.46 44.11
C ALA A 34 -25.71 36.30 44.54
N GLU A 35 -25.70 37.57 44.11
CA GLU A 35 -24.81 38.70 44.50
C GLU A 35 -23.30 38.61 44.22
N MET A 36 -22.52 39.70 44.13
CA MET A 36 -22.61 41.02 43.47
C MET A 36 -21.31 41.78 43.85
N ALA A 37 -20.71 42.51 42.88
CA ALA A 37 -19.91 43.73 43.03
C ALA A 37 -18.67 43.81 43.98
N ALA A 38 -17.48 44.04 43.38
CA ALA A 38 -16.44 45.05 43.70
C ALA A 38 -15.14 44.66 42.96
N SER A 39 -14.73 45.32 41.87
CA SER A 39 -13.97 46.59 41.80
C SER A 39 -12.44 46.42 41.90
N ASP A 40 -11.74 46.70 40.78
CA ASP A 40 -10.33 47.11 40.77
C ASP A 40 -10.12 48.39 41.60
N PRO A 41 -8.88 48.72 42.05
CA PRO A 41 -8.03 49.56 41.17
C PRO A 41 -6.49 49.37 41.26
N GLU A 42 -5.86 49.82 40.15
CA GLU A 42 -4.59 50.56 40.02
C GLU A 42 -3.17 49.91 40.11
N GLU A 43 -2.48 50.08 38.97
CA GLU A 43 -1.11 50.61 38.78
C GLU A 43 0.10 50.11 39.59
N ASN A 44 1.12 49.64 38.86
CA ASN A 44 2.38 50.39 38.79
C ASN A 44 3.15 50.19 37.46
N SER A 45 3.86 51.23 37.07
CA SER A 45 4.79 51.39 35.95
C SER A 45 6.16 50.70 36.13
N GLY A 46 6.99 50.69 35.08
CA GLY A 46 8.45 50.59 35.25
C GLY A 46 9.23 49.92 34.11
N SER A 47 9.70 50.70 33.14
CA SER A 47 10.71 50.27 32.15
C SER A 47 12.09 50.81 32.52
N THR A 48 13.16 49.99 32.46
CA THR A 48 14.48 50.34 31.87
C THR A 48 15.54 49.21 31.94
N LYS A 49 16.01 48.77 30.76
CA LYS A 49 17.40 48.83 30.27
C LYS A 49 18.58 48.34 31.16
N GLY A 50 19.33 47.33 30.70
CA GLY A 50 20.72 47.07 31.15
C GLY A 50 21.29 45.68 30.79
N ALA A 51 22.49 45.65 30.20
CA ALA A 51 23.37 44.48 29.94
C ALA A 51 24.84 44.99 29.95
N PRO A 52 25.88 44.14 29.78
CA PRO A 52 26.16 42.81 30.32
C PRO A 52 27.41 42.83 31.26
N VAL A 53 27.91 41.67 31.73
CA VAL A 53 29.23 41.52 32.37
C VAL A 53 29.91 40.22 31.89
N GLU A 54 31.25 40.25 31.78
CA GLU A 54 32.14 39.22 31.19
C GLU A 54 32.79 38.29 32.26
N GLU A 55 33.76 37.48 31.80
CA GLU A 55 34.81 36.74 32.55
C GLU A 55 34.41 35.43 33.29
N GLU A 56 35.24 34.38 33.36
CA GLU A 56 36.51 34.06 32.68
C GLU A 56 36.73 32.52 32.57
N ALA A 57 37.86 32.09 31.99
CA ALA A 57 38.18 30.70 31.63
C ALA A 57 38.97 29.90 32.70
N SER A 58 38.89 28.56 32.62
CA SER A 58 39.89 27.54 33.06
C SER A 58 39.21 26.15 33.03
N SER A 59 39.78 24.98 32.72
CA SER A 59 41.00 24.46 32.07
C SER A 59 40.81 22.93 32.03
N GLU A 60 41.25 22.23 30.98
CA GLU A 60 41.52 20.77 31.05
C GLU A 60 42.82 20.51 31.86
N PRO A 61 43.13 19.28 32.35
CA PRO A 61 43.68 18.23 31.48
C PRO A 61 43.44 16.73 31.84
N GLU A 62 43.41 15.91 30.77
CA GLU A 62 44.09 14.61 30.54
C GLU A 62 43.89 13.30 31.35
N GLU A 63 44.21 12.20 30.63
CA GLU A 63 44.68 10.85 31.04
C GLU A 63 43.65 9.80 31.58
N ASN A 64 43.70 8.49 31.23
CA ASN A 64 44.62 7.70 30.38
C ASN A 64 43.96 6.34 29.95
N SER A 65 44.63 5.61 29.04
CA SER A 65 44.62 4.15 28.83
C SER A 65 43.53 3.53 27.93
N GLY A 66 43.82 2.72 26.89
CA GLY A 66 45.11 2.30 26.33
C GLY A 66 45.18 0.79 26.05
N ASN A 67 45.44 0.39 24.80
CA ASN A 67 46.21 -0.83 24.44
C ASN A 67 46.48 -0.91 22.92
N GLN A 68 47.76 -1.09 22.57
CA GLN A 68 48.28 -1.33 21.21
C GLN A 68 48.52 -2.86 21.03
N PHE A 69 48.65 -3.47 19.83
CA PHE A 69 49.78 -3.51 18.87
C PHE A 69 49.56 -4.75 17.92
N PRO A 70 50.43 -5.12 16.94
CA PRO A 70 51.10 -4.35 15.88
C PRO A 70 51.17 -5.06 14.47
N GLY A 71 51.55 -4.32 13.42
CA GLY A 71 52.26 -4.84 12.21
C GLY A 71 51.43 -5.55 11.12
N VAL A 72 51.83 -5.62 9.84
CA VAL A 72 53.13 -5.30 9.18
C VAL A 72 52.89 -4.79 7.73
N ASP A 73 53.68 -3.81 7.26
CA ASP A 73 53.71 -3.33 5.86
C ASP A 73 54.48 -4.26 4.90
N TYR A 74 54.19 -4.21 3.58
CA TYR A 74 55.14 -3.78 2.51
C TYR A 74 54.60 -4.02 1.07
N ILE A 75 54.38 -2.92 0.33
CA ILE A 75 54.74 -2.62 -1.09
C ILE A 75 54.60 -3.72 -2.18
N THR A 76 53.91 -3.42 -3.31
CA THR A 76 54.49 -3.21 -4.68
C THR A 76 53.41 -2.83 -5.74
N SER A 77 53.84 -2.06 -6.75
CA SER A 77 53.11 -1.36 -7.82
C SER A 77 52.51 -2.21 -8.95
N GLU A 78 51.55 -1.62 -9.70
CA GLU A 78 51.41 -1.58 -11.19
C GLU A 78 50.05 -0.91 -11.52
N ASP A 79 50.00 0.41 -11.77
CA ASP A 79 50.05 1.06 -13.10
C ASP A 79 49.19 0.41 -14.20
N LEU A 80 48.08 1.06 -14.59
CA LEU A 80 47.46 0.88 -15.90
C LEU A 80 46.59 2.09 -16.34
N ALA A 81 47.27 3.04 -16.97
CA ALA A 81 46.83 3.88 -18.08
C ALA A 81 45.33 4.21 -18.29
N VAL A 82 45.01 5.49 -18.07
CA VAL A 82 43.83 6.19 -18.59
C VAL A 82 43.69 6.04 -20.11
N LYS A 83 42.47 5.79 -20.60
CA LYS A 83 42.10 6.00 -22.02
C LYS A 83 40.81 6.83 -22.13
N LYS A 84 40.97 8.16 -22.14
CA LYS A 84 39.89 9.10 -22.49
C LYS A 84 39.53 8.93 -23.96
N HIS A 85 38.24 8.91 -24.28
CA HIS A 85 37.77 9.28 -25.61
C HIS A 85 36.95 10.57 -25.47
N GLU A 86 37.55 11.67 -25.91
CA GLU A 86 36.87 12.95 -26.10
C GLU A 86 36.29 12.93 -27.52
N VAL A 87 34.96 13.04 -27.63
CA VAL A 87 34.28 13.33 -28.90
C VAL A 87 33.48 14.60 -28.67
N LYS A 88 33.87 15.65 -29.37
CA LYS A 88 33.11 16.90 -29.46
C LYS A 88 32.04 16.73 -30.53
N GLU A 89 30.82 17.19 -30.26
CA GLU A 89 30.08 18.01 -31.22
C GLU A 89 29.02 18.84 -30.50
N GLN A 90 28.51 19.85 -31.20
CA GLN A 90 27.88 21.06 -30.64
C GLN A 90 26.34 20.95 -30.49
N PRO A 91 25.70 21.86 -29.71
CA PRO A 91 24.28 21.76 -29.40
C PRO A 91 23.38 22.17 -30.58
N ILE A 92 22.18 21.61 -30.62
CA ILE A 92 21.08 22.03 -31.49
C ILE A 92 19.96 22.58 -30.61
N SER A 93 19.38 23.69 -31.02
CA SER A 93 18.43 24.52 -30.25
C SER A 93 17.08 24.64 -30.95
N HIS A 94 16.00 24.87 -30.18
CA HIS A 94 14.64 25.21 -30.64
C HIS A 94 13.93 24.06 -31.40
N GLU A 95 12.60 23.92 -31.44
CA GLU A 95 11.47 24.42 -30.63
C GLU A 95 10.65 23.14 -30.27
N GLU A 96 9.55 23.10 -29.52
CA GLU A 96 8.58 24.10 -29.05
C GLU A 96 7.98 23.64 -27.70
N SER A 97 7.34 24.56 -26.96
CA SER A 97 6.40 24.21 -25.90
C SER A 97 5.24 25.19 -25.93
N VAL A 98 4.07 24.72 -26.41
CA VAL A 98 2.85 25.55 -26.51
C VAL A 98 2.27 25.75 -25.12
N VAL A 99 2.58 26.90 -24.52
CA VAL A 99 1.92 27.40 -23.31
C VAL A 99 0.49 27.81 -23.67
N PHE A 100 -0.50 27.10 -23.15
CA PHE A 100 -1.90 27.57 -23.23
C PHE A 100 -2.13 28.67 -22.20
N GLU A 101 -2.01 29.90 -22.68
CA GLU A 101 -2.38 31.12 -21.97
C GLU A 101 -3.92 31.21 -21.86
N ILE A 102 -4.48 30.65 -20.78
CA ILE A 102 -5.91 30.77 -20.46
C ILE A 102 -6.13 32.11 -19.76
N ASP A 103 -6.26 33.16 -20.57
CA ASP A 103 -6.77 34.44 -20.12
C ASP A 103 -8.29 34.38 -19.86
N SER A 104 -8.74 35.12 -18.85
CA SER A 104 -10.09 34.98 -18.29
C SER A 104 -11.20 35.60 -19.14
N ILE A 105 -12.28 34.86 -19.39
CA ILE A 105 -13.59 35.44 -19.73
C ILE A 105 -14.67 34.81 -18.83
N ASP A 106 -15.42 35.65 -18.12
CA ASP A 106 -16.68 35.27 -17.46
C ASP A 106 -17.74 34.96 -18.54
N ASP A 107 -18.35 33.78 -18.52
CA ASP A 107 -19.71 33.61 -19.06
C ASP A 107 -20.52 32.53 -18.31
N ASN A 108 -21.84 32.74 -18.23
CA ASN A 108 -22.78 31.90 -17.49
C ASN A 108 -23.57 30.96 -18.42
N GLY A 109 -23.36 29.66 -18.31
CA GLY A 109 -24.36 28.66 -18.71
C GLY A 109 -23.81 27.37 -19.32
N PRO A 110 -24.49 26.22 -19.12
CA PRO A 110 -24.10 24.96 -19.75
C PRO A 110 -24.57 24.90 -21.22
N PRO A 111 -23.71 24.49 -22.18
CA PRO A 111 -24.09 24.38 -23.58
C PRO A 111 -25.03 23.18 -23.82
N THR A 112 -26.26 23.47 -24.26
CA THR A 112 -27.24 22.44 -24.65
C THR A 112 -27.09 22.11 -26.14
N LEU A 113 -26.53 20.94 -26.46
CA LEU A 113 -26.33 20.52 -27.86
C LEU A 113 -27.59 19.85 -28.44
N HIS A 114 -28.29 20.59 -29.29
CA HIS A 114 -29.51 20.15 -29.97
C HIS A 114 -29.19 19.58 -31.37
N LEU A 115 -28.89 18.29 -31.46
CA LEU A 115 -28.70 17.58 -32.73
C LEU A 115 -30.04 17.23 -33.38
N LYS A 116 -30.20 17.60 -34.66
CA LYS A 116 -31.41 17.36 -35.45
C LYS A 116 -31.04 16.57 -36.71
N THR A 117 -31.39 15.28 -36.72
CA THR A 117 -31.17 14.37 -37.84
C THR A 117 -32.22 14.59 -38.93
N PRO A 118 -31.86 14.63 -40.23
CA PRO A 118 -32.81 14.46 -41.33
C PRO A 118 -32.83 13.00 -41.82
N ASP A 119 -34.03 12.43 -41.93
CA ASP A 119 -34.25 11.08 -42.48
C ASP A 119 -33.90 10.99 -43.97
N GLY A 120 -33.39 9.83 -44.38
CA GLY A 120 -33.29 9.44 -45.79
C GLY A 120 -34.42 8.51 -46.19
N GLN A 121 -35.11 8.83 -47.30
CA GLN A 121 -35.97 7.90 -48.01
C GLN A 121 -35.54 7.78 -49.47
N ASN A 122 -35.30 6.54 -49.90
CA ASN A 122 -35.04 6.16 -51.29
C ASN A 122 -36.35 5.97 -52.05
N THR A 123 -36.43 6.40 -53.31
CA THR A 123 -36.99 5.56 -54.42
C THR A 123 -36.72 6.18 -55.80
N SER A 124 -36.16 5.34 -56.69
CA SER A 124 -36.45 5.17 -58.15
C SER A 124 -36.60 6.40 -59.05
N GLN A 125 -35.74 6.62 -60.07
CA GLN A 125 -35.45 5.82 -61.29
C GLN A 125 -36.52 5.95 -62.39
N GLU A 126 -36.07 6.50 -63.54
CA GLU A 126 -36.49 6.38 -64.97
C GLU A 126 -36.06 7.72 -65.63
N GLU A 127 -34.97 7.77 -66.40
CA GLU A 127 -34.85 7.42 -67.84
C GLU A 127 -35.69 8.30 -68.77
N ASP A 128 -35.03 9.22 -69.50
CA ASP A 128 -35.21 9.36 -70.96
C ASP A 128 -34.09 10.23 -71.58
N GLU A 129 -33.69 9.92 -72.81
CA GLU A 129 -32.68 10.66 -73.60
C GLU A 129 -33.31 11.52 -74.72
N ALA A 130 -32.45 12.33 -75.35
CA ALA A 130 -32.45 12.72 -76.77
C ALA A 130 -33.21 13.98 -77.25
N GLU A 131 -32.39 14.93 -77.74
CA GLU A 131 -32.63 15.91 -78.84
C GLU A 131 -33.74 16.97 -78.67
N GLU A 132 -33.57 18.25 -79.05
CA GLU A 132 -32.95 18.76 -80.28
C GLU A 132 -32.43 20.22 -80.17
N ASP A 133 -31.60 20.62 -81.13
CA ASP A 133 -30.88 21.88 -81.33
C ASP A 133 -31.72 23.19 -81.29
N LYS A 134 -31.18 24.23 -80.65
CA LYS A 134 -31.25 25.60 -81.19
C LYS A 134 -30.11 26.54 -80.77
N SER A 135 -29.00 26.52 -81.50
CA SER A 135 -27.98 27.57 -81.43
C SER A 135 -28.47 28.92 -81.98
N THR A 136 -28.29 30.03 -81.24
CA THR A 136 -27.82 31.33 -81.80
C THR A 136 -27.54 32.43 -80.76
N ALA A 137 -26.41 33.13 -80.96
CA ALA A 137 -26.09 34.51 -80.55
C ALA A 137 -25.93 34.87 -79.05
N ALA A 138 -24.66 34.96 -78.63
CA ALA A 138 -24.17 35.80 -77.53
C ALA A 138 -24.27 37.31 -77.90
N PRO A 139 -24.09 38.32 -77.00
CA PRO A 139 -23.06 38.33 -75.94
C PRO A 139 -23.37 38.98 -74.56
N ALA A 140 -22.57 38.53 -73.57
CA ALA A 140 -21.93 39.27 -72.49
C ALA A 140 -22.76 40.13 -71.49
N ALA A 141 -22.87 39.63 -70.25
CA ALA A 141 -22.23 40.24 -69.07
C ALA A 141 -22.21 39.25 -67.88
N GLU A 142 -21.08 39.22 -67.14
CA GLU A 142 -20.94 38.88 -65.70
C GLU A 142 -21.65 37.60 -65.16
N GLY A 143 -20.96 36.54 -64.71
CA GLY A 143 -19.68 36.52 -63.99
C GLY A 143 -18.62 35.60 -64.59
N HIS A 144 -17.40 36.11 -64.63
CA HIS A 144 -16.28 35.58 -65.39
C HIS A 144 -15.27 34.87 -64.48
N ILE A 145 -15.57 33.63 -64.07
CA ILE A 145 -14.51 32.72 -63.59
C ILE A 145 -13.60 32.48 -64.80
N SER A 146 -12.30 32.73 -64.67
CA SER A 146 -11.38 32.55 -65.78
C SER A 146 -11.38 31.08 -66.21
N HIS A 147 -11.38 30.82 -67.53
CA HIS A 147 -11.18 29.47 -68.06
C HIS A 147 -9.90 28.84 -67.47
N GLU A 148 -8.87 29.69 -67.29
CA GLU A 148 -7.59 29.35 -66.67
C GLU A 148 -7.74 28.90 -65.19
N GLU A 149 -8.54 29.62 -64.39
CA GLU A 149 -8.84 29.27 -63.00
C GLU A 149 -9.62 27.95 -62.91
N SER A 150 -10.53 27.72 -63.85
CA SER A 150 -11.30 26.47 -63.94
C SER A 150 -10.40 25.27 -64.30
N THR A 151 -9.41 25.47 -65.18
CA THR A 151 -8.41 24.43 -65.48
C THR A 151 -7.44 24.19 -64.33
N GLN A 152 -7.05 25.23 -63.59
CA GLN A 152 -6.18 25.10 -62.41
C GLN A 152 -6.90 24.36 -61.27
N LEU A 153 -8.15 24.70 -60.97
CA LEU A 153 -8.97 23.99 -59.98
C LEU A 153 -9.16 22.51 -60.36
N LEU A 154 -9.38 22.20 -61.64
CA LEU A 154 -9.48 20.82 -62.11
C LEU A 154 -8.14 20.07 -61.93
N GLN A 155 -7.01 20.73 -62.17
CA GLN A 155 -5.68 20.15 -61.96
C GLN A 155 -5.38 19.89 -60.48
N GLU A 156 -5.72 20.81 -59.57
CA GLU A 156 -5.61 20.63 -58.12
C GLU A 156 -6.49 19.48 -57.62
N LEU A 157 -7.75 19.39 -58.09
CA LEU A 157 -8.66 18.29 -57.74
C LEU A 157 -8.15 16.93 -58.22
N LEU A 158 -7.49 16.87 -59.39
CA LEU A 158 -6.86 15.64 -59.88
C LEU A 158 -5.62 15.26 -59.05
N GLN A 159 -4.79 16.22 -58.65
CA GLN A 159 -3.67 15.98 -57.75
C GLN A 159 -4.16 15.47 -56.39
N TYR A 160 -5.14 16.14 -55.78
CA TYR A 160 -5.75 15.74 -54.51
C TYR A 160 -6.37 14.33 -54.58
N ARG A 161 -7.05 13.99 -55.69
CA ARG A 161 -7.57 12.64 -55.93
C ARG A 161 -6.44 11.59 -55.94
N ASP A 162 -5.34 11.88 -56.62
CA ASP A 162 -4.24 10.93 -56.77
C ASP A 162 -3.46 10.76 -55.46
N GLU A 163 -3.27 11.83 -54.69
CA GLU A 163 -2.76 11.78 -53.32
C GLU A 163 -3.68 10.96 -52.39
N ALA A 164 -5.00 11.19 -52.45
CA ALA A 164 -5.97 10.43 -51.67
C ALA A 164 -5.97 8.94 -52.02
N LEU A 165 -5.79 8.59 -53.31
CA LEU A 165 -5.64 7.20 -53.76
C LEU A 165 -4.33 6.56 -53.27
N GLN A 166 -3.22 7.31 -53.24
CA GLN A 166 -1.95 6.86 -52.67
C GLN A 166 -2.03 6.66 -51.14
N GLN A 167 -2.69 7.56 -50.41
CA GLN A 167 -2.95 7.37 -48.99
C GLN A 167 -3.85 6.16 -48.74
N ARG A 168 -4.89 5.95 -49.57
CA ARG A 168 -5.77 4.78 -49.46
C ARG A 168 -5.02 3.47 -49.72
N SER A 169 -4.15 3.41 -50.72
CA SER A 169 -3.37 2.19 -51.01
C SER A 169 -2.33 1.92 -49.92
N LEU A 170 -1.66 2.96 -49.40
CA LEU A 170 -0.75 2.85 -48.26
C LEU A 170 -1.45 2.36 -46.99
N LEU A 171 -2.66 2.86 -46.69
CA LEU A 171 -3.47 2.40 -45.58
C LEU A 171 -3.95 0.96 -45.77
N GLN A 172 -4.38 0.58 -46.98
CA GLN A 172 -4.75 -0.80 -47.30
C GLN A 172 -3.56 -1.76 -47.18
N MET A 173 -2.37 -1.36 -47.62
CA MET A 173 -1.13 -2.14 -47.46
C MET A 173 -0.76 -2.30 -45.98
N LYS A 174 -0.74 -1.21 -45.20
CA LYS A 174 -0.49 -1.25 -43.74
C LYS A 174 -1.51 -2.13 -43.01
N LEU A 175 -2.78 -2.09 -43.41
CA LEU A 175 -3.84 -2.90 -42.82
C LEU A 175 -3.66 -4.40 -43.17
N ALA A 176 -3.32 -4.71 -44.42
CA ALA A 176 -2.99 -6.07 -44.85
C ALA A 176 -1.74 -6.61 -44.14
N GLU A 177 -0.68 -5.80 -44.00
CA GLU A 177 0.50 -6.13 -43.21
C GLU A 177 0.17 -6.37 -41.73
N PHE A 178 -0.69 -5.55 -41.13
CA PHE A 178 -1.12 -5.71 -39.75
C PHE A 178 -1.85 -7.05 -39.57
N PHE A 179 -2.78 -7.40 -40.46
CA PHE A 179 -3.45 -8.70 -40.42
C PHE A 179 -2.51 -9.88 -40.72
N HIS A 180 -1.54 -9.73 -41.63
CA HIS A 180 -0.53 -10.78 -41.87
C HIS A 180 0.43 -10.98 -40.69
N LYS A 181 0.93 -9.91 -40.06
CA LYS A 181 1.75 -9.99 -38.84
C LYS A 181 0.93 -10.59 -37.69
N LYS A 182 -0.31 -10.14 -37.51
CA LYS A 182 -1.23 -10.70 -36.50
C LYS A 182 -1.51 -12.18 -36.75
N ALA A 183 -1.65 -12.61 -38.01
CA ALA A 183 -1.79 -14.03 -38.36
C ALA A 183 -0.50 -14.83 -38.10
N GLY A 184 0.68 -14.28 -38.37
CA GLY A 184 1.96 -14.92 -38.06
C GLY A 184 2.10 -15.24 -36.57
N ASP A 185 1.80 -14.27 -35.70
CA ASP A 185 2.01 -14.41 -34.25
C ASP A 185 0.80 -14.99 -33.49
N ASN A 186 -0.43 -14.95 -34.05
CA ASN A 186 -1.66 -15.41 -33.35
C ASN A 186 -2.37 -16.60 -34.00
N ALA A 187 -2.08 -17.01 -35.25
CA ALA A 187 -2.78 -18.14 -35.89
C ALA A 187 -2.43 -19.54 -35.32
N GLN A 188 -1.64 -19.58 -34.25
CA GLN A 188 -1.37 -20.76 -33.42
C GLN A 188 -1.99 -20.66 -32.01
N LEU A 189 -2.49 -19.49 -31.60
CA LEU A 189 -3.26 -19.30 -30.37
C LEU A 189 -4.78 -19.30 -30.64
N ASP A 190 -5.21 -18.72 -31.76
CA ASP A 190 -6.63 -18.55 -32.12
C ASP A 190 -7.25 -19.80 -32.79
N ARG A 191 -6.45 -20.83 -33.09
CA ARG A 191 -6.91 -22.04 -33.78
C ARG A 191 -7.28 -23.21 -32.86
N ASP A 192 -6.84 -23.16 -31.61
CA ASP A 192 -6.95 -24.27 -30.66
C ASP A 192 -8.02 -24.04 -29.56
N ILE A 193 -8.67 -22.87 -29.53
CA ILE A 193 -9.83 -22.62 -28.66
C ILE A 193 -11.09 -23.13 -29.38
N PRO A 194 -11.83 -24.11 -28.85
CA PRO A 194 -13.09 -24.55 -29.44
C PRO A 194 -14.09 -23.39 -29.52
N VAL A 195 -14.82 -23.26 -30.64
CA VAL A 195 -15.81 -22.18 -30.85
C VAL A 195 -16.86 -22.13 -29.72
N SER A 196 -17.15 -23.27 -29.07
CA SER A 196 -17.99 -23.34 -27.87
C SER A 196 -17.39 -22.65 -26.65
N GLU A 197 -16.08 -22.77 -26.43
CA GLU A 197 -15.36 -22.12 -25.33
C GLU A 197 -15.20 -20.63 -25.58
N GLN A 198 -14.89 -20.22 -26.81
CA GLN A 198 -14.88 -18.82 -27.23
C GLN A 198 -16.27 -18.16 -27.03
N ARG A 199 -17.36 -18.87 -27.35
CA ARG A 199 -18.73 -18.41 -27.11
C ARG A 199 -19.05 -18.27 -25.62
N GLN A 200 -18.63 -19.23 -24.80
CA GLN A 200 -18.80 -19.17 -23.34
C GLN A 200 -17.97 -18.03 -22.73
N GLN A 201 -16.77 -17.75 -23.24
CA GLN A 201 -15.98 -16.63 -22.76
C GLN A 201 -16.65 -15.29 -23.12
N TYR A 202 -17.11 -15.13 -24.37
CA TYR A 202 -17.88 -13.96 -24.78
C TYR A 202 -19.15 -13.76 -23.92
N GLU A 203 -19.86 -14.84 -23.58
CA GLU A 203 -21.05 -14.78 -22.72
C GLU A 203 -20.72 -14.34 -21.28
N LYS A 204 -19.60 -14.81 -20.71
CA LYS A 204 -19.07 -14.29 -19.43
C LYS A 204 -18.68 -12.82 -19.53
N ASP A 205 -17.96 -12.43 -20.58
CA ASP A 205 -17.50 -11.05 -20.78
C ASP A 205 -18.69 -10.08 -20.92
N ILE A 206 -19.76 -10.51 -21.60
CA ILE A 206 -21.03 -9.76 -21.71
C ILE A 206 -21.78 -9.70 -20.37
N SER A 207 -21.78 -10.77 -19.56
CA SER A 207 -22.32 -10.73 -18.20
C SER A 207 -21.56 -9.71 -17.35
N ILE A 208 -20.23 -9.83 -17.28
CA ILE A 208 -19.36 -8.92 -16.52
C ILE A 208 -19.55 -7.47 -16.99
N LEU A 209 -19.64 -7.21 -18.30
CA LEU A 209 -19.91 -5.87 -18.83
C LEU A 209 -21.30 -5.34 -18.43
N THR A 210 -22.29 -6.21 -18.30
CA THR A 210 -23.64 -5.85 -17.86
C THR A 210 -23.67 -5.54 -16.37
N ASP A 211 -23.04 -6.39 -15.55
CA ASP A 211 -22.89 -6.21 -14.10
C ASP A 211 -22.12 -4.91 -13.79
N LEU A 212 -21.02 -4.64 -14.50
CA LEU A 212 -20.25 -3.39 -14.37
C LEU A 212 -21.05 -2.15 -14.79
N LYS A 213 -21.90 -2.25 -15.82
CA LYS A 213 -22.79 -1.14 -16.21
C LYS A 213 -23.88 -0.89 -15.16
N GLN A 214 -24.43 -1.94 -14.56
CA GLN A 214 -25.41 -1.82 -13.49
C GLN A 214 -24.77 -1.24 -12.22
N GLN A 215 -23.56 -1.68 -11.87
CA GLN A 215 -22.78 -1.13 -10.76
C GLN A 215 -22.48 0.36 -10.98
N LEU A 216 -21.97 0.74 -12.15
CA LEU A 216 -21.71 2.14 -12.50
C LEU A 216 -22.99 3.01 -12.44
N ALA A 217 -24.13 2.48 -12.87
CA ALA A 217 -25.41 3.19 -12.77
C ALA A 217 -25.85 3.40 -11.30
N ALA A 218 -25.73 2.38 -10.45
CA ALA A 218 -26.05 2.48 -9.02
C ALA A 218 -25.08 3.40 -8.27
N ASP A 219 -23.79 3.33 -8.57
CA ASP A 219 -22.76 4.21 -7.98
C ASP A 219 -22.96 5.67 -8.44
N SER A 220 -23.33 5.89 -9.71
CA SER A 220 -23.70 7.22 -10.22
C SER A 220 -24.97 7.76 -9.56
N GLU A 221 -26.00 6.93 -9.37
CA GLU A 221 -27.25 7.35 -8.72
C GLU A 221 -27.01 7.70 -7.25
N THR A 222 -26.31 6.85 -6.51
CA THR A 222 -25.99 7.11 -5.09
C THR A 222 -25.09 8.33 -4.90
N ALA A 223 -24.10 8.54 -5.78
CA ALA A 223 -23.28 9.75 -5.79
C ALA A 223 -24.12 11.02 -6.08
N GLN A 224 -25.07 10.94 -7.02
CA GLN A 224 -25.99 12.04 -7.31
C GLN A 224 -26.90 12.34 -6.12
N GLN A 225 -27.51 11.32 -5.50
CA GLN A 225 -28.36 11.48 -4.32
C GLN A 225 -27.59 12.15 -3.16
N GLN A 226 -26.34 11.75 -2.91
CA GLN A 226 -25.48 12.38 -1.91
C GLN A 226 -25.14 13.84 -2.26
N ALA A 227 -24.84 14.13 -3.53
CA ALA A 227 -24.59 15.50 -3.99
C ALA A 227 -25.81 16.40 -3.83
N GLU A 228 -27.01 15.89 -4.13
CA GLU A 228 -28.28 16.61 -3.94
C GLU A 228 -28.59 16.84 -2.45
N GLU A 229 -28.36 15.85 -1.58
CA GLU A 229 -28.53 16.00 -0.14
C GLU A 229 -27.58 17.06 0.44
N LEU A 230 -26.30 17.03 0.05
CA LEU A 230 -25.30 18.04 0.44
C LEU A 230 -25.66 19.43 -0.10
N ARG A 231 -26.17 19.53 -1.34
CA ARG A 231 -26.66 20.78 -1.92
C ARG A 231 -27.83 21.35 -1.13
N LEU A 232 -28.80 20.52 -0.74
CA LEU A 232 -29.94 20.92 0.09
C LEU A 232 -29.49 21.39 1.49
N LYS A 233 -28.61 20.63 2.16
CA LYS A 233 -28.00 21.01 3.45
C LYS A 233 -27.23 22.33 3.36
N SER A 234 -26.51 22.56 2.25
CA SER A 234 -25.80 23.82 1.99
C SER A 234 -26.76 24.99 1.81
N GLN A 235 -27.80 24.82 0.99
CA GLN A 235 -28.84 25.84 0.77
C GLN A 235 -29.59 26.19 2.06
N GLU A 236 -29.94 25.19 2.89
CA GLU A 236 -30.59 25.42 4.17
C GLU A 236 -29.72 26.27 5.11
N LYS A 237 -28.42 25.96 5.21
CA LYS A 237 -27.45 26.74 6.00
C LYS A 237 -27.29 28.16 5.46
N LEU A 238 -27.20 28.32 4.13
CA LEU A 238 -27.12 29.63 3.48
C LEU A 238 -28.36 30.47 3.79
N ASN A 239 -29.56 29.90 3.67
CA ASN A 239 -30.82 30.57 3.99
C ASN A 239 -30.89 31.00 5.47
N LYS A 240 -30.41 30.16 6.42
CA LYS A 240 -30.34 30.52 7.85
C LYS A 240 -29.41 31.71 8.08
N VAL A 241 -28.18 31.64 7.58
CA VAL A 241 -27.19 32.72 7.70
C VAL A 241 -27.69 34.02 7.04
N GLU A 242 -28.35 33.94 5.89
CA GLU A 242 -28.88 35.12 5.22
C GLU A 242 -30.05 35.75 5.99
N ASN A 243 -30.94 34.94 6.58
CA ASN A 243 -32.04 35.43 7.42
C ASN A 243 -31.52 36.10 8.70
N GLU A 244 -30.57 35.47 9.40
CA GLU A 244 -29.91 36.04 10.59
C GLU A 244 -29.16 37.33 10.24
N TRP A 245 -28.43 37.35 9.13
CA TRP A 245 -27.74 38.53 8.63
C TRP A 245 -28.70 39.67 8.29
N ARG A 246 -29.83 39.38 7.62
CA ARG A 246 -30.88 40.37 7.31
C ARG A 246 -31.49 40.96 8.60
N ALA A 247 -31.80 40.12 9.60
CA ALA A 247 -32.30 40.58 10.90
C ALA A 247 -31.29 41.47 11.65
N PHE A 248 -30.01 41.07 11.67
CA PHE A 248 -28.94 41.84 12.30
C PHE A 248 -28.64 43.16 11.57
N ALA A 249 -28.71 43.16 10.24
CA ALA A 249 -28.54 44.36 9.43
C ALA A 249 -29.70 45.35 9.66
N ALA A 250 -30.94 44.87 9.75
CA ALA A 250 -32.10 45.69 10.11
C ALA A 250 -31.94 46.32 11.50
N LEU A 251 -31.59 45.53 12.53
CA LEU A 251 -31.34 46.04 13.88
C LEU A 251 -30.25 47.13 13.91
N LYS A 252 -29.16 46.93 13.17
CA LYS A 252 -28.10 47.95 13.02
C LYS A 252 -28.59 49.23 12.35
N GLN A 253 -29.41 49.10 11.31
CA GLN A 253 -30.02 50.25 10.63
C GLN A 253 -30.97 50.99 11.58
N ASP A 254 -31.86 50.28 12.27
CA ASP A 254 -32.83 50.88 13.20
C ASP A 254 -32.14 51.66 14.33
N VAL A 255 -31.10 51.10 14.95
CA VAL A 255 -30.31 51.78 16.00
C VAL A 255 -29.60 53.02 15.44
N ALA A 256 -28.97 52.92 14.26
CA ALA A 256 -28.29 54.04 13.64
C ALA A 256 -29.26 55.16 13.20
N VAL A 257 -30.44 54.79 12.68
CA VAL A 257 -31.49 55.74 12.29
C VAL A 257 -32.11 56.38 13.52
N ALA A 258 -32.36 55.65 14.60
CA ALA A 258 -32.84 56.22 15.87
C ALA A 258 -31.86 57.27 16.42
N ALA A 259 -30.56 56.95 16.45
CA ALA A 259 -29.51 57.88 16.89
C ALA A 259 -29.42 59.14 16.02
N LEU A 260 -29.53 59.01 14.69
CA LEU A 260 -29.44 60.14 13.75
C LEU A 260 -30.74 60.93 13.60
N SER A 261 -31.89 60.35 13.94
CA SER A 261 -33.21 60.99 13.81
C SER A 261 -33.33 62.27 14.65
N GLY A 262 -32.67 62.33 15.81
CA GLY A 262 -32.67 63.52 16.66
C GLY A 262 -31.93 64.73 16.08
N CYS A 263 -30.95 64.50 15.19
CA CYS A 263 -30.11 65.56 14.61
C CYS A 263 -30.47 65.92 13.16
N LEU A 264 -30.99 64.95 12.39
CA LEU A 264 -31.22 65.07 10.94
C LEU A 264 -32.70 64.91 10.55
N GLY A 265 -33.56 64.44 11.46
CA GLY A 265 -34.89 63.95 11.14
C GLY A 265 -34.88 62.54 10.53
N LYS A 266 -35.98 61.80 10.71
CA LYS A 266 -36.05 60.35 10.42
C LYS A 266 -35.65 59.99 8.98
N GLN A 267 -36.20 60.69 7.99
CA GLN A 267 -35.98 60.37 6.57
C GLN A 267 -34.54 60.66 6.11
N ALA A 268 -33.94 61.77 6.54
CA ALA A 268 -32.55 62.10 6.19
C ALA A 268 -31.55 61.24 6.97
N GLY A 269 -31.85 60.88 8.22
CA GLY A 269 -31.12 59.88 8.98
C GLY A 269 -31.09 58.53 8.26
N GLN A 270 -32.26 58.02 7.85
CA GLN A 270 -32.38 56.78 7.08
C GLN A 270 -31.60 56.82 5.76
N ALA A 271 -31.79 57.85 4.93
CA ALA A 271 -31.07 57.98 3.66
C ALA A 271 -29.55 57.98 3.85
N LYS A 272 -29.04 58.64 4.90
CA LYS A 272 -27.61 58.67 5.23
C LYS A 272 -27.08 57.30 5.67
N VAL A 273 -27.80 56.58 6.53
CA VAL A 273 -27.42 55.23 7.00
C VAL A 273 -27.42 54.22 5.87
N GLU A 274 -28.42 54.26 4.99
CA GLU A 274 -28.47 53.36 3.84
C GLU A 274 -27.32 53.62 2.85
N ALA A 275 -27.01 54.88 2.56
CA ALA A 275 -25.95 55.26 1.64
C ALA A 275 -24.56 54.84 2.15
N THR A 276 -24.22 55.16 3.40
CA THR A 276 -22.93 54.76 4.00
C THR A 276 -22.85 53.25 4.21
N GLY A 277 -23.94 52.61 4.63
CA GLY A 277 -24.02 51.17 4.80
C GLY A 277 -23.77 50.40 3.50
N LYS A 278 -24.41 50.80 2.39
CA LYS A 278 -24.21 50.19 1.06
C LYS A 278 -22.76 50.34 0.59
N LEU A 279 -22.15 51.52 0.76
CA LEU A 279 -20.76 51.77 0.37
C LEU A 279 -19.77 50.90 1.17
N LEU A 280 -19.90 50.87 2.49
CA LEU A 280 -19.04 50.06 3.37
C LEU A 280 -19.18 48.55 3.11
N GLN A 281 -20.40 48.06 2.83
CA GLN A 281 -20.62 46.66 2.47
C GLN A 281 -19.97 46.30 1.12
N HIS A 282 -20.04 47.19 0.14
CA HIS A 282 -19.39 47.00 -1.16
C HIS A 282 -17.85 46.94 -1.03
N GLU A 283 -17.25 47.85 -0.26
CA GLU A 283 -15.81 47.84 0.02
C GLU A 283 -15.37 46.59 0.80
N LEU A 284 -16.12 46.21 1.84
CA LEU A 284 -15.87 44.99 2.61
C LEU A 284 -15.96 43.74 1.73
N THR A 285 -16.94 43.67 0.83
CA THR A 285 -17.11 42.56 -0.12
C THR A 285 -15.94 42.50 -1.10
N LYS A 286 -15.51 43.66 -1.64
CA LYS A 286 -14.33 43.78 -2.51
C LYS A 286 -13.04 43.33 -1.82
N LEU A 287 -12.84 43.68 -0.54
CA LEU A 287 -11.69 43.24 0.26
C LEU A 287 -11.75 41.73 0.57
N ARG A 288 -12.92 41.21 0.95
CA ARG A 288 -13.13 39.76 1.18
C ARG A 288 -12.86 38.95 -0.08
N LEU A 289 -13.33 39.40 -1.25
CA LEU A 289 -13.07 38.74 -2.53
C LEU A 289 -11.56 38.73 -2.86
N LYS A 290 -10.86 39.85 -2.66
CA LYS A 290 -9.39 39.91 -2.80
C LYS A 290 -8.69 38.93 -1.86
N HIS A 291 -9.09 38.87 -0.59
CA HIS A 291 -8.52 37.96 0.39
C HIS A 291 -8.77 36.48 0.03
N ILE A 292 -9.96 36.13 -0.45
CA ILE A 292 -10.28 34.78 -0.94
C ILE A 292 -9.39 34.43 -2.14
N LYS A 293 -9.28 35.31 -3.15
CA LYS A 293 -8.40 35.10 -4.31
C LYS A 293 -6.93 34.92 -3.90
N LEU A 294 -6.43 35.71 -2.95
CA LEU A 294 -5.08 35.58 -2.42
C LEU A 294 -4.87 34.26 -1.65
N ARG A 295 -5.83 33.84 -0.81
CA ARG A 295 -5.76 32.52 -0.14
C ARG A 295 -5.71 31.38 -1.15
N ILE A 296 -6.56 31.39 -2.17
CA ILE A 296 -6.56 30.37 -3.23
C ILE A 296 -5.19 30.34 -3.94
N LYS A 297 -4.62 31.51 -4.28
CA LYS A 297 -3.28 31.58 -4.86
C LYS A 297 -2.19 31.03 -3.93
N ILE A 298 -2.27 31.30 -2.62
CA ILE A 298 -1.33 30.76 -1.62
C ILE A 298 -1.43 29.24 -1.57
N HIS A 299 -2.63 28.66 -1.40
CA HIS A 299 -2.81 27.20 -1.32
C HIS A 299 -2.34 26.50 -2.61
N ARG A 300 -2.51 27.15 -3.77
CA ARG A 300 -2.02 26.61 -5.04
C ARG A 300 -0.49 26.63 -5.13
N LEU A 301 0.15 27.74 -4.73
CA LEU A 301 1.62 27.84 -4.67
C LEU A 301 2.23 26.90 -3.62
N GLU A 302 1.54 26.66 -2.50
CA GLU A 302 1.94 25.69 -1.48
C GLU A 302 1.85 24.25 -2.01
N ALA A 303 0.81 23.93 -2.80
CA ALA A 303 0.68 22.64 -3.48
C ALA A 303 1.74 22.46 -4.58
N GLU A 304 1.96 23.47 -5.43
CA GLU A 304 3.02 23.49 -6.45
C GLU A 304 4.40 23.29 -5.80
N LEU A 305 4.68 23.93 -4.65
CA LEU A 305 5.94 23.79 -3.92
C LEU A 305 6.10 22.41 -3.27
N HIS A 306 5.04 21.85 -2.68
CA HIS A 306 5.07 20.48 -2.13
C HIS A 306 5.26 19.43 -3.24
N GLU A 307 4.61 19.61 -4.38
CA GLU A 307 4.81 18.77 -5.55
C GLU A 307 6.26 18.90 -6.08
N GLU A 308 6.81 20.11 -6.14
CA GLU A 308 8.22 20.33 -6.50
C GLU A 308 9.17 19.70 -5.48
N GLU A 309 8.90 19.78 -4.17
CA GLU A 309 9.71 19.13 -3.12
C GLU A 309 9.67 17.60 -3.23
N GLU A 310 8.51 17.02 -3.56
CA GLU A 310 8.35 15.59 -3.79
C GLU A 310 9.07 15.12 -5.07
N HIS A 311 8.99 15.89 -6.17
CA HIS A 311 9.71 15.60 -7.41
C HIS A 311 11.22 15.89 -7.32
N ALA A 312 11.62 16.89 -6.52
CA ALA A 312 13.00 17.23 -6.21
C ALA A 312 13.61 16.33 -5.13
N ARG A 313 12.83 15.38 -4.57
CA ARG A 313 13.36 14.26 -3.78
C ARG A 313 14.38 13.51 -4.64
N ASN A 314 15.64 13.85 -4.41
CA ASN A 314 16.76 13.43 -5.25
C ASN A 314 16.72 11.91 -5.49
N PRO A 315 16.84 11.42 -6.74
CA PRO A 315 16.90 9.98 -7.02
C PRO A 315 17.94 9.23 -6.17
N LEU A 316 19.04 9.89 -5.77
CA LEU A 316 20.04 9.36 -4.84
C LEU A 316 19.50 9.17 -3.41
N HIS A 317 18.57 10.00 -2.95
CA HIS A 317 17.91 9.85 -1.65
C HIS A 317 16.97 8.64 -1.65
N LEU A 318 16.18 8.47 -2.71
CA LEU A 318 15.33 7.28 -2.89
C LEU A 318 16.17 5.99 -2.98
N GLN A 319 17.27 6.02 -3.74
CA GLN A 319 18.22 4.89 -3.79
C GLN A 319 18.88 4.61 -2.44
N PHE A 320 19.22 5.65 -1.66
CA PHE A 320 19.78 5.48 -0.32
C PHE A 320 18.76 4.86 0.66
N GLU A 321 17.50 5.30 0.60
CA GLU A 321 16.39 4.74 1.39
C GLU A 321 16.14 3.27 1.03
N GLN A 322 16.12 2.93 -0.27
CA GLN A 322 16.05 1.55 -0.75
C GLN A 322 17.22 0.70 -0.25
N LEU A 323 18.47 1.15 -0.41
CA LEU A 323 19.67 0.44 0.06
C LEU A 323 19.66 0.26 1.59
N GLN A 324 19.08 1.19 2.33
CA GLN A 324 18.90 1.07 3.78
C GLN A 324 17.89 -0.04 4.13
N ALA A 325 16.78 -0.15 3.38
CA ALA A 325 15.81 -1.23 3.53
C ALA A 325 16.40 -2.60 3.17
N GLU A 326 17.08 -2.72 2.02
CA GLU A 326 17.76 -3.95 1.59
C GLU A 326 18.83 -4.40 2.61
N ARG A 327 19.62 -3.47 3.15
CA ARG A 327 20.60 -3.74 4.21
C ARG A 327 19.93 -4.25 5.49
N LEU A 328 18.78 -3.70 5.86
CA LEU A 328 18.01 -4.13 7.03
C LEU A 328 17.46 -5.55 6.84
N GLU A 329 16.96 -5.88 5.65
CA GLU A 329 16.48 -7.22 5.31
C GLU A 329 17.60 -8.25 5.29
N LEU A 330 18.75 -7.93 4.67
CA LEU A 330 19.93 -8.81 4.66
C LEU A 330 20.46 -9.07 6.08
N LYS A 331 20.45 -8.05 6.95
CA LYS A 331 20.78 -8.21 8.37
C LYS A 331 19.82 -9.18 9.06
N LYS A 332 18.51 -9.00 8.89
CA LYS A 332 17.46 -9.88 9.45
C LYS A 332 17.60 -11.33 8.95
N HIS A 333 17.94 -11.53 7.68
CA HIS A 333 18.21 -12.86 7.12
C HIS A 333 19.44 -13.51 7.77
N THR A 334 20.52 -12.75 7.93
CA THR A 334 21.77 -13.21 8.57
C THR A 334 21.54 -13.57 10.04
N GLU A 335 20.77 -12.77 10.78
CA GLU A 335 20.39 -13.04 12.17
C GLU A 335 19.59 -14.35 12.27
N LYS A 336 18.60 -14.57 11.39
CA LYS A 336 17.84 -15.83 11.34
C LYS A 336 18.73 -17.04 11.05
N GLN A 337 19.64 -16.95 10.07
CA GLN A 337 20.59 -18.03 9.78
C GLN A 337 21.51 -18.32 10.97
N ASN A 338 21.98 -17.29 11.67
CA ASN A 338 22.83 -17.43 12.86
C ASN A 338 22.07 -18.11 14.02
N GLU A 339 20.80 -17.76 14.24
CA GLU A 339 19.95 -18.47 15.20
C GLU A 339 19.77 -19.95 14.85
N GLU A 340 19.54 -20.28 13.57
CA GLU A 340 19.39 -21.66 13.10
C GLU A 340 20.71 -22.45 13.27
N CYS A 341 21.85 -21.83 12.96
CA CYS A 341 23.18 -22.38 13.21
C CYS A 341 23.41 -22.65 14.71
N SER A 342 23.09 -21.68 15.59
CA SER A 342 23.18 -21.85 17.05
C SER A 342 22.27 -22.98 17.58
N LYS A 343 21.04 -23.10 17.03
CA LYS A 343 20.12 -24.20 17.35
C LYS A 343 20.71 -25.56 16.92
N MET A 344 21.39 -25.63 15.77
CA MET A 344 22.07 -26.86 15.33
C MET A 344 23.29 -27.19 16.20
N GLN A 345 24.13 -26.19 16.52
CA GLN A 345 25.30 -26.36 17.38
C GLN A 345 24.91 -26.92 18.76
N LYS A 346 23.82 -26.41 19.36
CA LYS A 346 23.27 -26.94 20.63
C LYS A 346 22.84 -28.41 20.51
N LYS A 347 22.21 -28.81 19.40
CA LYS A 347 21.85 -30.22 19.14
C LYS A 347 23.09 -31.11 18.99
N ILE A 348 24.14 -30.63 18.33
CA ILE A 348 25.42 -31.35 18.18
C ILE A 348 26.07 -31.56 19.55
N ILE A 349 26.17 -30.50 20.37
CA ILE A 349 26.73 -30.58 21.73
C ILE A 349 25.95 -31.59 22.58
N SER A 350 24.62 -31.49 22.63
CA SER A 350 23.78 -32.44 23.38
C SER A 350 23.90 -33.89 22.87
N SER A 351 24.09 -34.09 21.57
CA SER A 351 24.34 -35.41 20.98
C SER A 351 25.70 -35.98 21.37
N LEU A 352 26.75 -35.12 21.44
CA LEU A 352 28.08 -35.51 21.90
C LEU A 352 28.10 -35.84 23.40
N GLU A 353 27.37 -35.09 24.22
CA GLU A 353 27.15 -35.41 25.64
C GLU A 353 26.48 -36.79 25.80
N LEU A 354 25.41 -37.06 25.04
CA LEU A 354 24.75 -38.36 25.04
C LEU A 354 25.69 -39.50 24.60
N LEU A 355 26.46 -39.29 23.54
CA LEU A 355 27.46 -40.27 23.07
C LEU A 355 28.57 -40.51 24.12
N SER A 356 29.01 -39.47 24.83
CA SER A 356 29.95 -39.60 25.95
C SER A 356 29.36 -40.45 27.07
N ASN A 357 28.11 -40.19 27.47
CA ASN A 357 27.40 -40.95 28.49
C ASN A 357 27.19 -42.43 28.09
N VAL A 358 26.91 -42.70 26.82
CA VAL A 358 26.78 -44.08 26.28
C VAL A 358 28.15 -44.78 26.27
N LYS A 359 29.21 -44.10 25.83
CA LYS A 359 30.58 -44.62 25.84
C LYS A 359 31.03 -44.98 27.27
N GLU A 360 30.74 -44.14 28.25
CA GLU A 360 31.07 -44.40 29.65
C GLU A 360 30.32 -45.61 30.20
N LYS A 361 29.00 -45.69 29.97
CA LYS A 361 28.19 -46.86 30.38
C LYS A 361 28.65 -48.16 29.72
N LEU A 362 29.05 -48.11 28.44
CA LEU A 362 29.62 -49.26 27.75
C LEU A 362 30.95 -49.69 28.38
N PHE A 363 31.84 -48.74 28.69
CA PHE A 363 33.10 -49.01 29.38
C PHE A 363 32.87 -49.67 30.75
N TRP A 364 31.98 -49.13 31.58
CA TRP A 364 31.60 -49.74 32.86
C TRP A 364 31.03 -51.16 32.69
N SER A 365 30.11 -51.35 31.73
CA SER A 365 29.56 -52.67 31.44
C SER A 365 30.61 -53.67 30.92
N GLN A 366 31.62 -53.20 30.19
CA GLN A 366 32.72 -54.04 29.70
C GLN A 366 33.64 -54.48 30.85
N MET A 367 33.97 -53.57 31.77
CA MET A 367 34.74 -53.88 32.98
C MET A 367 33.99 -54.86 33.89
N GLU A 368 32.69 -54.68 34.08
CA GLU A 368 31.85 -55.62 34.84
C GLU A 368 31.82 -57.01 34.19
N VAL A 369 31.60 -57.10 32.87
CA VAL A 369 31.65 -58.38 32.13
C VAL A 369 33.03 -59.04 32.21
N GLN A 370 34.12 -58.26 32.22
CA GLN A 370 35.46 -58.80 32.40
C GLN A 370 35.65 -59.36 33.83
N ALA A 371 35.26 -58.62 34.86
CA ALA A 371 35.34 -59.08 36.25
C ALA A 371 34.49 -60.35 36.48
N GLN A 372 33.31 -60.44 35.87
CA GLN A 372 32.46 -61.64 35.92
C GLN A 372 33.07 -62.84 35.20
N ARG A 373 33.79 -62.63 34.09
CA ARG A 373 34.57 -63.69 33.42
C ARG A 373 35.70 -64.21 34.30
N GLU A 374 36.48 -63.30 34.90
CA GLU A 374 37.56 -63.67 35.83
C GLU A 374 37.03 -64.44 37.06
N GLN A 375 35.84 -64.09 37.57
CA GLN A 375 35.15 -64.87 38.61
C GLN A 375 34.71 -66.25 38.11
N LEU A 376 34.16 -66.35 36.89
CA LEU A 376 33.74 -67.64 36.32
C LEU A 376 34.95 -68.55 36.05
N ASP A 377 36.04 -68.01 35.52
CA ASP A 377 37.29 -68.74 35.31
C ASP A 377 37.84 -69.28 36.64
N LYS A 378 37.82 -68.46 37.70
CA LYS A 378 38.16 -68.93 39.06
C LYS A 378 37.24 -70.06 39.54
N VAL A 379 35.92 -69.91 39.41
CA VAL A 379 34.95 -70.94 39.85
C VAL A 379 35.10 -72.24 39.04
N THR A 380 35.42 -72.18 37.75
CA THR A 380 35.67 -73.38 36.94
C THR A 380 36.99 -74.07 37.30
N VAL A 381 38.03 -73.32 37.66
CA VAL A 381 39.27 -73.88 38.23
C VAL A 381 39.00 -74.52 39.60
N ASP A 382 38.32 -73.83 40.51
CA ASP A 382 37.97 -74.35 41.84
C ASP A 382 37.10 -75.63 41.74
N ALA A 383 36.13 -75.66 40.81
CA ALA A 383 35.32 -76.85 40.54
C ALA A 383 36.13 -78.01 39.91
N SER A 384 37.09 -77.71 39.03
CA SER A 384 37.97 -78.73 38.43
C SER A 384 38.91 -79.34 39.47
N ASN A 385 39.51 -78.51 40.33
CA ASN A 385 40.33 -78.93 41.46
C ASN A 385 39.53 -79.82 42.43
N HIS A 386 38.28 -79.45 42.73
CA HIS A 386 37.41 -80.27 43.58
C HIS A 386 37.02 -81.61 42.93
N LEU A 387 36.80 -81.66 41.61
CA LEU A 387 36.58 -82.93 40.91
C LEU A 387 37.84 -83.82 40.92
N GLU A 388 39.03 -83.25 40.79
CA GLU A 388 40.30 -83.98 40.92
C GLU A 388 40.49 -84.53 42.35
N GLU A 389 40.21 -83.71 43.37
CA GLU A 389 40.19 -84.12 44.77
C GLU A 389 39.22 -85.28 45.00
N GLN A 390 37.96 -85.18 44.54
CA GLN A 390 36.97 -86.25 44.63
C GLN A 390 37.41 -87.54 43.91
N LEU A 391 38.08 -87.43 42.77
CA LEU A 391 38.62 -88.58 42.04
C LEU A 391 39.77 -89.25 42.79
N GLU A 392 40.66 -88.49 43.43
CA GLU A 392 41.75 -89.04 44.24
C GLU A 392 41.21 -89.68 45.54
N ASP A 393 40.20 -89.06 46.16
CA ASP A 393 39.50 -89.59 47.32
C ASP A 393 38.78 -90.92 46.99
N LEU A 394 38.18 -91.02 45.80
CA LEU A 394 37.60 -92.27 45.28
C LEU A 394 38.66 -93.34 44.99
N LYS A 395 39.80 -92.98 44.37
CA LYS A 395 40.94 -93.91 44.19
C LYS A 395 41.48 -94.41 45.53
N GLY A 396 41.60 -93.53 46.53
CA GLY A 396 42.03 -93.88 47.89
C GLY A 396 41.09 -94.88 48.56
N ARG A 397 39.77 -94.66 48.48
CA ARG A 397 38.75 -95.61 48.95
C ARG A 397 38.80 -96.94 48.19
N GLN A 398 39.02 -96.91 46.87
CA GLN A 398 39.17 -98.11 46.06
C GLN A 398 40.43 -98.90 46.43
N ALA A 399 41.57 -98.23 46.61
CA ALA A 399 42.81 -98.86 47.10
C ALA A 399 42.62 -99.47 48.50
N GLY A 400 41.90 -98.79 49.40
CA GLY A 400 41.52 -99.33 50.72
C GLY A 400 40.64 -100.58 50.65
N THR A 401 39.66 -100.63 49.75
CA THR A 401 38.82 -101.82 49.54
C THR A 401 39.60 -102.96 48.88
N VAL A 402 40.49 -102.68 47.92
CA VAL A 402 41.38 -103.69 47.32
C VAL A 402 42.37 -104.25 48.36
N PHE A 403 43.00 -103.39 49.17
CA PHE A 403 43.95 -103.81 50.21
C PHE A 403 43.28 -104.63 51.32
N SER A 404 42.08 -104.26 51.76
CA SER A 404 41.30 -105.02 52.75
C SER A 404 40.82 -106.36 52.18
N ASN A 405 40.41 -106.43 50.91
CA ASN A 405 40.09 -107.70 50.23
C ASN A 405 41.33 -108.59 50.04
N GLY A 406 42.50 -108.02 49.70
CA GLY A 406 43.77 -108.73 49.62
C GLY A 406 44.22 -109.30 50.98
N ARG A 407 44.02 -108.54 52.07
CA ARG A 407 44.29 -109.00 53.44
C ARG A 407 43.32 -110.10 53.89
N ARG A 408 42.06 -110.10 53.41
CA ARG A 408 41.11 -111.21 53.57
C ARG A 408 41.54 -112.46 52.80
N LYS A 409 42.00 -112.33 51.55
CA LYS A 409 42.55 -113.47 50.76
C LYS A 409 43.79 -114.09 51.41
N LYS A 410 44.77 -113.30 51.86
CA LYS A 410 45.96 -113.84 52.54
C LYS A 410 45.64 -114.61 53.83
N LYS A 411 44.53 -114.30 54.51
CA LYS A 411 44.02 -115.08 55.66
C LYS A 411 43.36 -116.41 55.27
N LEU A 412 42.98 -116.60 54.02
CA LEU A 412 42.43 -117.87 53.50
C LEU A 412 43.55 -118.76 52.92
N GLU A 413 44.56 -118.16 52.30
CA GLU A 413 45.69 -118.87 51.67
C GLU A 413 46.80 -119.31 52.66
N THR A 414 46.71 -118.96 53.95
CA THR A 414 47.63 -119.43 55.01
C THR A 414 47.04 -120.53 55.91
N THR A 415 45.97 -121.19 55.47
CA THR A 415 45.26 -122.25 56.21
C THR A 415 44.96 -123.49 55.35
N SER A 416 45.87 -123.87 54.45
CA SER A 416 45.83 -125.14 53.71
C SER A 416 47.22 -125.73 53.49
#